data_AF-A0A373FA48-F1
#
_entry.id   AF-A0A373FA48-F1
#
_cell.length_a   1.000
_cell.length_b   1.000
_cell.length_c   1.000
_cell.angle_alpha   90.00
_cell.angle_beta   90.00
_cell.angle_gamma   90.00
#
_symmetry.space_group_name_H-M   'P 1'
#
loop_
_entity.id
_entity.type
_entity.pdbx_description
1 polymer ?
#
loop_
_entity_poly.entity_id
_entity_poly.type
_entity_poly.pdbx_seq_one_letter_code
_entity_poly.pdbx_strand_id
1 'polypeptide(L)'
;MSQLERLDKLARLAFDGNFAGTGVLSTGELLYVALASGRMKELCPSDSNAYAVQRIGPEWMAHMQNVWRSCPQPDAPQDDHKQLAAAARYDWIRAHPKFPEVITLLTGLVTTDRTLSDEEIDAAIAACGTHPSTAW
;
A
#
# COMPACT_ATOMS: atom_id res chain seq x y z
N MET A 1 25.88 -14.43 -17.89
CA MET A 1 24.72 -13.78 -17.26
C MET A 1 25.11 -12.35 -16.98
N SER A 2 24.42 -11.37 -17.57
CA SER A 2 24.72 -9.95 -17.39
C SER A 2 24.29 -9.48 -15.99
N GLN A 3 24.81 -8.32 -15.56
CA GLN A 3 24.42 -7.71 -14.29
C GLN A 3 22.91 -7.45 -14.24
N LEU A 4 22.34 -6.87 -15.30
CA LEU A 4 20.90 -6.57 -15.38
C LEU A 4 20.03 -7.82 -15.33
N GLU A 5 20.43 -8.91 -15.99
CA GLU A 5 19.71 -10.19 -15.88
C GLU A 5 19.72 -10.73 -14.45
N ARG A 6 20.82 -10.53 -13.70
CA ARG A 6 20.90 -10.93 -12.29
C ARG A 6 19.96 -10.07 -11.44
N LEU A 7 19.94 -8.76 -11.68
CA LEU A 7 19.04 -7.85 -10.99
C LEU A 7 17.57 -8.13 -11.33
N ASP A 8 17.25 -8.50 -12.57
CA ASP A 8 15.90 -8.90 -12.98
C ASP A 8 15.43 -10.15 -12.23
N LYS A 9 16.31 -11.14 -12.00
CA LYS A 9 15.98 -12.30 -11.17
C LYS A 9 15.67 -11.89 -9.73
N LEU A 10 16.49 -11.00 -9.15
CA LEU A 10 16.25 -10.49 -7.79
C LEU A 10 14.96 -9.66 -7.71
N ALA A 11 14.66 -8.86 -8.74
CA ALA A 11 13.43 -8.09 -8.83
C ALA A 11 12.18 -8.99 -8.92
N ARG A 12 12.26 -10.13 -9.61
CA ARG A 12 11.14 -11.11 -9.61
C ARG A 12 10.93 -11.73 -8.23
N LEU A 13 12.01 -12.07 -7.53
CA LEU A 13 11.90 -12.55 -6.15
C LEU A 13 11.30 -11.47 -5.23
N ALA A 14 11.75 -10.22 -5.37
CA ALA A 14 11.22 -9.10 -4.60
C ALA A 14 9.75 -8.80 -4.92
N PHE A 15 9.34 -8.98 -6.19
CA PHE A 15 7.95 -8.85 -6.62
C PHE A 15 7.04 -9.80 -5.81
N ASP A 16 7.48 -11.05 -5.65
CA ASP A 16 6.83 -12.09 -4.84
C ASP A 16 7.01 -11.89 -3.31
N GLY A 17 7.60 -10.78 -2.88
CA GLY A 17 7.84 -10.45 -1.47
C GLY A 17 9.09 -11.09 -0.87
N ASN A 18 9.91 -11.78 -1.67
CA ASN A 18 11.17 -12.36 -1.22
C ASN A 18 12.35 -11.40 -1.46
N PHE A 19 12.78 -10.75 -0.38
CA PHE A 19 13.91 -9.80 -0.41
C PHE A 19 15.27 -10.44 -0.11
N ALA A 20 15.36 -11.77 -0.07
CA ALA A 20 16.64 -12.44 0.16
C ALA A 20 17.65 -12.07 -0.93
N GLY A 21 18.81 -11.59 -0.52
CA GLY A 21 19.90 -11.21 -1.42
C GLY A 21 19.89 -9.77 -1.92
N THR A 22 18.93 -8.92 -1.50
CA THR A 22 18.97 -7.48 -1.81
C THR A 22 19.95 -6.71 -0.92
N GLY A 23 20.24 -7.20 0.30
CA GLY A 23 21.12 -6.53 1.27
C GLY A 23 22.61 -6.48 0.89
N VAL A 24 23.04 -7.21 -0.15
CA VAL A 24 24.43 -7.17 -0.67
C VAL A 24 24.57 -6.28 -1.90
N LEU A 25 23.47 -5.68 -2.38
CA LEU A 25 23.46 -4.84 -3.56
C LEU A 25 24.03 -3.46 -3.24
N SER A 26 24.70 -2.85 -4.22
CA SER A 26 24.99 -1.42 -4.17
C SER A 26 23.69 -0.62 -4.22
N THR A 27 23.74 0.66 -3.81
CA THR A 27 22.56 1.53 -3.81
C THR A 27 21.89 1.60 -5.18
N GLY A 28 22.65 1.73 -6.28
CA GLY A 28 22.07 1.79 -7.63
C GLY A 28 21.39 0.48 -8.05
N GLU A 29 21.99 -0.66 -7.70
CA GLU A 29 21.42 -1.98 -7.96
C GLU A 29 20.15 -2.23 -7.14
N LEU A 30 20.15 -1.82 -5.87
CA LEU A 30 18.99 -1.91 -4.99
C LEU A 30 17.82 -1.07 -5.53
N LEU A 31 18.11 0.17 -5.96
CA LEU A 31 17.10 1.06 -6.56
C LEU A 31 16.53 0.50 -7.85
N TYR A 32 17.37 -0.14 -8.69
CA TYR A 32 16.88 -0.84 -9.88
C TYR A 32 15.90 -1.95 -9.50
N VAL A 33 16.29 -2.81 -8.55
CA VAL A 33 15.45 -3.94 -8.08
C VAL A 33 14.15 -3.42 -7.47
N ALA A 34 14.20 -2.35 -6.68
CA ALA A 34 13.05 -1.75 -6.04
C ALA A 34 12.06 -1.14 -7.05
N LEU A 35 12.55 -0.44 -8.07
CA LEU A 35 11.72 0.09 -9.14
C LEU A 35 11.11 -1.01 -10.00
N ALA A 36 11.92 -1.98 -10.45
CA ALA A 36 11.46 -3.08 -11.30
C ALA A 36 10.40 -3.96 -10.60
N SER A 37 10.58 -4.22 -9.31
CA SER A 37 9.65 -5.02 -8.52
C SER A 37 8.42 -4.25 -8.01
N GLY A 38 8.40 -2.92 -8.10
CA GLY A 38 7.36 -2.08 -7.50
C GLY A 38 7.44 -1.98 -5.96
N ARG A 39 8.54 -2.42 -5.34
CA ARG A 39 8.73 -2.52 -3.88
C ARG A 39 9.60 -1.40 -3.30
N MET A 40 9.43 -0.18 -3.81
CA MET A 40 10.20 0.99 -3.36
C MET A 40 10.03 1.27 -1.86
N LYS A 41 8.84 1.07 -1.30
CA LYS A 41 8.59 1.34 0.12
C LYS A 41 9.30 0.34 1.04
N GLU A 42 9.43 -0.90 0.59
CA GLU A 42 9.99 -2.01 1.34
C GLU A 42 11.52 -2.03 1.25
N LEU A 43 12.06 -1.77 0.06
CA LEU A 43 13.51 -1.85 -0.19
C LEU A 43 14.24 -0.53 0.01
N CYS A 44 13.62 0.60 -0.33
CA CYS A 44 14.23 1.93 -0.26
C CYS A 44 13.28 2.96 0.39
N PRO A 45 12.84 2.76 1.65
CA PRO A 45 11.80 3.58 2.29
C PRO A 45 12.12 5.08 2.38
N SER A 46 13.40 5.44 2.35
CA SER A 46 13.87 6.82 2.47
C SER A 46 14.05 7.52 1.12
N ASP A 47 13.98 6.80 0.01
CA ASP A 47 14.25 7.32 -1.33
C ASP A 47 12.96 7.59 -2.10
N SER A 48 12.97 8.66 -2.91
CA SER A 48 11.86 8.94 -3.82
C SER A 48 12.05 8.23 -5.17
N ASN A 49 10.95 7.90 -5.84
CA ASN A 49 11.00 7.32 -7.20
C ASN A 49 11.74 8.24 -8.18
N ALA A 50 11.60 9.56 -8.05
CA ALA A 50 12.29 10.53 -8.91
C ALA A 50 13.81 10.46 -8.74
N TYR A 51 14.29 10.38 -7.49
CA TYR A 51 15.70 10.18 -7.20
C TYR A 51 16.20 8.83 -7.74
N ALA A 52 15.43 7.76 -7.54
CA ALA A 52 15.78 6.42 -7.99
C ALA A 52 15.98 6.38 -9.51
N VAL A 53 15.02 6.91 -10.28
CA VAL A 53 15.08 6.99 -11.75
C VAL A 53 16.29 7.80 -12.21
N GLN A 54 16.56 8.95 -11.59
CA GLN A 54 17.74 9.75 -11.91
C GLN A 54 19.04 8.99 -11.63
N ARG A 55 19.09 8.23 -10.53
CA ARG A 55 20.29 7.55 -10.04
C ARG A 55 20.68 6.34 -10.87
N ILE A 56 19.72 5.53 -11.31
CA ILE A 56 19.99 4.33 -12.12
C ILE A 56 20.31 4.66 -13.58
N GLY A 57 19.88 5.83 -14.05
CA GLY A 57 20.23 6.36 -15.36
C GLY A 57 19.44 5.77 -16.53
N PRO A 58 19.62 6.35 -17.73
CA PRO A 58 18.76 6.10 -18.89
C PRO A 58 18.92 4.70 -19.48
N GLU A 59 20.12 4.12 -19.45
CA GLU A 59 20.37 2.79 -20.02
C GLU A 59 19.62 1.70 -19.26
N TRP A 60 19.68 1.74 -17.93
CA TRP A 60 18.99 0.79 -17.07
C TRP A 60 17.48 0.98 -17.12
N MET A 61 17.01 2.22 -17.25
CA MET A 61 15.59 2.52 -17.49
C MET A 61 15.09 1.96 -18.82
N ALA A 62 15.87 2.09 -19.90
CA ALA A 62 15.50 1.54 -21.21
C ALA A 62 15.39 0.02 -21.16
N HIS A 63 16.34 -0.66 -20.50
CA HIS A 63 16.27 -2.10 -20.27
C HIS A 63 15.04 -2.48 -19.42
N MET A 64 14.80 -1.76 -18.32
CA MET A 64 13.65 -1.99 -17.45
C MET A 64 12.33 -1.87 -18.20
N GLN A 65 12.17 -0.83 -19.03
CA GLN A 65 10.98 -0.67 -19.88
C GLN A 65 10.81 -1.84 -20.85
N ASN A 66 11.90 -2.36 -21.43
CA ASN A 66 11.80 -3.49 -22.34
C ASN A 66 11.31 -4.77 -21.64
N VAL A 67 11.80 -5.03 -20.42
CA VAL A 67 11.52 -6.27 -19.68
C VAL A 67 10.22 -6.22 -18.87
N TRP A 68 9.94 -5.08 -18.24
CA TRP A 68 8.94 -4.97 -17.16
C TRP A 68 7.68 -4.19 -17.55
N ARG A 69 7.62 -3.52 -18.71
CA ARG A 69 6.47 -2.67 -19.09
C ARG A 69 5.11 -3.37 -19.10
N SER A 70 5.09 -4.70 -19.27
CA SER A 70 3.86 -5.50 -19.29
C SER A 70 3.57 -6.19 -17.97
N CYS A 71 4.44 -6.05 -16.96
CA CYS A 71 4.21 -6.62 -15.64
C CYS A 71 3.23 -5.73 -14.87
N PRO A 72 2.19 -6.31 -14.25
CA PRO A 72 1.32 -5.56 -13.34
C PRO A 72 2.13 -5.09 -12.13
N GLN A 73 1.62 -4.08 -11.42
CA GLN A 73 2.16 -3.76 -10.10
C GLN A 73 1.91 -4.96 -9.16
N PRO A 74 2.85 -5.26 -8.24
CA PRO A 74 2.58 -6.27 -7.24
C PRO A 74 1.40 -5.81 -6.38
N ASP A 75 0.60 -6.76 -5.89
CA ASP A 75 -0.38 -6.43 -4.87
C ASP A 75 0.33 -5.73 -3.72
N ALA A 76 -0.32 -4.68 -3.20
CA ALA A 76 0.15 -4.02 -1.99
C ALA A 76 0.47 -5.13 -0.97
N PRO A 77 1.60 -5.03 -0.23
CA PRO A 77 1.84 -5.96 0.87
C PRO A 77 0.54 -6.05 1.65
N GLN A 78 0.07 -7.26 1.98
CA GLN A 78 -1.02 -7.40 2.93
C GLN A 78 -0.61 -6.58 4.16
N ASP A 79 -1.18 -5.39 4.25
CA ASP A 79 -0.97 -4.48 5.36
C ASP A 79 -1.89 -5.04 6.42
N ASP A 80 -1.44 -6.14 7.05
CA ASP A 80 -2.21 -6.89 8.04
C ASP A 80 -2.73 -5.93 9.11
N HIS A 81 -1.97 -4.86 9.40
CA HIS A 81 -2.38 -3.77 10.28
C HIS A 81 -3.58 -2.96 9.79
N LYS A 82 -3.73 -2.70 8.48
CA LYS A 82 -4.93 -2.05 7.92
C LYS A 82 -6.12 -2.99 7.92
N GLN A 83 -5.93 -4.28 7.65
CA GLN A 83 -7.01 -5.26 7.71
C GLN A 83 -7.45 -5.55 9.16
N LEU A 84 -6.51 -5.66 10.10
CA LEU A 84 -6.76 -5.77 11.54
C LEU A 84 -7.43 -4.51 12.08
N ALA A 85 -7.02 -3.32 11.67
CA ALA A 85 -7.68 -2.07 12.06
C ALA A 85 -9.09 -1.97 11.46
N ALA A 86 -9.29 -2.38 10.20
CA ALA A 86 -10.61 -2.40 9.58
C ALA A 86 -11.53 -3.46 10.22
N ALA A 87 -11.02 -4.65 10.51
CA ALA A 87 -11.75 -5.72 11.18
C ALA A 87 -12.09 -5.36 12.63
N ALA A 88 -11.14 -4.82 13.40
CA ALA A 88 -11.38 -4.35 14.76
C ALA A 88 -12.39 -3.19 14.80
N ARG A 89 -12.33 -2.27 13.82
CA ARG A 89 -13.32 -1.20 13.65
C ARG A 89 -14.70 -1.77 13.30
N TYR A 90 -14.76 -2.78 12.45
CA TYR A 90 -16.02 -3.44 12.06
C TYR A 90 -16.64 -4.22 13.23
N ASP A 91 -15.83 -4.96 13.99
CA ASP A 91 -16.28 -5.72 15.17
C ASP A 91 -16.72 -4.79 16.31
N TRP A 92 -16.03 -3.67 16.52
CA TRP A 92 -16.45 -2.64 17.49
C TRP A 92 -17.80 -2.01 17.11
N ILE A 93 -17.97 -1.62 15.84
CA ILE A 93 -19.23 -1.10 15.33
C ILE A 93 -20.35 -2.13 15.57
N ARG A 94 -20.12 -3.41 15.26
CA ARG A 94 -21.11 -4.50 15.42
C ARG A 94 -21.48 -4.78 16.87
N ALA A 95 -20.53 -4.66 17.79
CA ALA A 95 -20.73 -4.88 19.22
C ALA A 95 -21.33 -3.67 19.95
N HIS A 96 -21.49 -2.53 19.27
CA HIS A 96 -21.92 -1.30 19.90
C HIS A 96 -23.43 -1.35 20.25
N PRO A 97 -23.88 -0.92 21.44
CA PRO A 97 -25.29 -1.06 21.87
C PRO A 97 -26.30 -0.34 20.98
N LYS A 98 -25.86 0.69 20.24
CA LYS A 98 -26.66 1.47 19.29
C LYS A 98 -26.47 1.05 17.83
N PHE A 99 -25.76 -0.05 17.57
CA PHE A 99 -25.51 -0.56 16.21
C PHE A 99 -26.77 -0.67 15.33
N PRO A 100 -27.96 -1.08 15.84
CA PRO A 100 -29.18 -1.06 15.04
C PRO A 100 -29.57 0.34 14.55
N GLU A 101 -29.43 1.37 15.41
CA GLU A 101 -29.76 2.76 15.09
C GLU A 101 -28.76 3.35 14.08
N VAL A 102 -27.47 3.01 14.21
CA VAL A 102 -26.40 3.42 13.29
C VAL A 102 -26.58 2.80 11.91
N ILE A 103 -26.94 1.52 11.83
CA ILE A 103 -27.28 0.88 10.54
C ILE A 103 -28.54 1.48 9.95
N THR A 104 -29.59 1.77 10.72
CA THR A 104 -30.79 2.43 10.18
C THR A 104 -30.48 3.82 9.61
N LEU A 105 -29.61 4.60 10.27
CA LEU A 105 -29.20 5.91 9.80
C LEU A 105 -28.37 5.82 8.50
N LEU A 106 -27.40 4.90 8.45
CA LEU A 106 -26.58 4.65 7.26
C LEU A 106 -27.37 4.03 6.09
N THR A 107 -28.31 3.13 6.38
CA THR A 107 -29.12 2.46 5.34
C THR A 107 -30.18 3.42 4.77
N GLY A 108 -30.75 4.29 5.60
CA GLY A 108 -31.62 5.38 5.15
C GLY A 108 -30.89 6.42 4.28
N LEU A 109 -29.59 6.61 4.51
CA LEU A 109 -28.73 7.47 3.68
C LEU A 109 -28.35 6.81 2.35
N VAL A 110 -28.09 5.49 2.33
CA VAL A 110 -27.80 4.73 1.09
C VAL A 110 -29.00 4.69 0.13
N THR A 111 -30.23 4.78 0.62
CA THR A 111 -31.42 4.87 -0.26
C THR A 111 -31.57 6.22 -0.97
N THR A 112 -30.74 7.22 -0.66
CA THR A 112 -30.85 8.58 -1.22
C THR A 112 -29.86 8.91 -2.34
N ASP A 113 -29.04 7.95 -2.79
CA ASP A 113 -27.99 8.13 -3.83
C ASP A 113 -27.20 9.44 -3.66
N ARG A 114 -26.83 9.74 -2.40
CA ARG A 114 -26.07 10.93 -2.06
C ARG A 114 -24.79 10.51 -1.37
N THR A 115 -23.67 11.02 -1.87
CA THR A 115 -22.40 10.97 -1.16
C THR A 115 -22.50 11.83 0.10
N LEU A 116 -22.15 11.25 1.25
CA LEU A 116 -22.06 11.96 2.51
C LEU A 116 -20.90 12.95 2.46
N SER A 117 -21.09 14.14 3.03
CA SER A 117 -19.96 15.03 3.28
C SER A 117 -19.12 14.52 4.46
N ASP A 118 -17.86 14.94 4.52
CA ASP A 118 -16.96 14.60 5.63
C ASP A 118 -17.55 15.01 7.00
N GLU A 119 -18.28 16.13 7.05
CA GLU A 119 -18.97 16.60 8.27
C GLU A 119 -20.11 15.66 8.72
N GLU A 120 -20.83 15.05 7.78
CA GLU A 120 -21.91 14.09 8.11
C GLU A 120 -21.34 12.76 8.60
N ILE A 121 -20.20 12.35 8.05
CA ILE A 121 -19.45 11.18 8.51
C ILE A 121 -18.92 11.43 9.93
N ASP A 122 -18.34 12.59 10.19
CA ASP A 122 -17.82 12.97 11.51
C ASP A 122 -18.93 13.10 12.56
N ALA A 123 -20.10 13.63 12.18
CA ALA A 123 -21.27 13.71 13.07
C ALA A 123 -21.81 12.32 13.44
N ALA A 124 -21.86 11.39 12.49
CA ALA A 124 -22.27 10.01 12.75
C ALA A 124 -21.28 9.26 13.65
N ILE A 125 -19.97 9.49 13.46
CA ILE A 125 -18.92 8.95 14.33
C ILE A 125 -19.01 9.54 15.73
N ALA A 126 -19.22 10.86 15.87
CA ALA A 126 -19.38 11.53 17.16
C ALA A 126 -20.61 11.03 17.94
N ALA A 127 -21.71 10.72 17.24
CA ALA A 127 -22.91 10.15 17.85
C ALA A 127 -22.70 8.72 18.40
N CYS A 128 -21.71 7.99 17.87
CA CYS A 128 -21.30 6.69 18.39
C CYS A 128 -20.38 6.80 19.62
N GLY A 129 -19.89 7.99 19.97
CA GLY A 129 -18.92 8.17 21.05
C GLY A 129 -17.49 7.88 20.62
N THR A 130 -16.53 8.32 21.44
CA THR A 130 -15.10 8.31 21.10
C THR A 130 -14.53 6.90 21.05
N HIS A 131 -13.96 6.55 19.88
CA HIS A 131 -13.14 5.37 19.69
C HIS A 131 -11.88 5.46 20.58
N PRO A 132 -11.49 4.40 21.32
CA PRO A 132 -10.34 4.44 22.22
C PRO A 132 -8.96 4.55 21.53
N SER A 133 -8.89 4.58 20.20
CA SER A 133 -7.61 4.61 19.48
C SER A 133 -7.00 5.99 19.22
N THR A 134 -7.50 7.08 19.83
CA THR A 134 -6.86 8.40 19.74
C THR A 134 -5.74 8.62 20.76
N ALA A 135 -5.33 7.58 21.48
CA ALA A 135 -4.16 7.59 22.35
C ALA A 135 -2.97 6.84 21.70
N TRP A 136 -2.44 7.37 20.60
CA TRP A 136 -1.09 7.09 20.10
C TRP A 136 -0.51 8.33 19.43
#